data_AF-A0A7X9IB07-F1
#
_entry.id   AF-A0A7X9IB07-F1
#
_cell.length_a   1.000
_cell.length_b   1.000
_cell.length_c   1.000
_cell.angle_alpha   90.00
_cell.angle_beta   90.00
_cell.angle_gamma   90.00
#
_symmetry.space_group_name_H-M   'P 1'
#
loop_
_entity.id
_entity.type
_entity.pdbx_description
1 polymer ?
#
loop_
_entity_poly.entity_id
_entity_poly.type
_entity_poly.pdbx_seq_one_letter_code
_entity_poly.pdbx_strand_id
1 'polypeptide(L)'
;GLNFMHHGPLGPKSSIGHHFHTNSDEMFLILDADCEFTVNGRTALLKGPVGVPCSSGNSHAVYNPSAKPADWVNFNVAVTSTSPATVYATPAAPSGTAPAPARRGGFNYSADPTGTFDIGDDRVGVTLDKKPTFLNTGQLTRASLRPVFSMNGGKDTVFYRRALGPGAFVSNWAFVDHLLIPVGASVGRHYHAGVDEVYFVIKGKGKVYVNDEWAEIAYGDAVPVKAGEIHSLESSASEPLEMIVYGIALEKGKLDVVDVPLTMAKLQMFFEVEPANYAAFEKNYIEVYVPALRKQAGYLGSKLIRRFPADYMKKIGSPETKFTFEMELMFEREEQRVAWTKTPEHDVAWAKTSALAKSFQWFGYDVVGMDQVADPVGKRNITVEK
;
A
#
# COMPACT_ATOMS: atom_id res chain seq x y z
N GLY A 1 12.86 2.09 5.09
CA GLY A 1 12.39 3.47 5.33
C GLY A 1 11.91 3.61 6.75
N LEU A 2 10.89 2.83 7.13
CA LEU A 2 10.49 2.65 8.52
C LEU A 2 11.63 2.02 9.33
N ASN A 3 11.98 2.62 10.47
CA ASN A 3 12.92 2.05 11.43
C ASN A 3 12.17 1.18 12.45
N PHE A 4 11.14 1.74 13.08
CA PHE A 4 10.33 1.03 14.06
C PHE A 4 8.92 1.65 14.19
N MET A 5 8.04 0.85 14.78
CA MET A 5 6.80 1.28 15.40
C MET A 5 6.77 0.72 16.83
N HIS A 6 6.51 1.57 17.81
CA HIS A 6 6.26 1.18 19.19
C HIS A 6 4.81 1.44 19.56
N HIS A 7 4.19 0.54 20.30
CA HIS A 7 2.87 0.71 20.88
C HIS A 7 2.94 0.31 22.36
N GLY A 8 2.35 1.13 23.22
CA GLY A 8 2.29 0.82 24.65
C GLY A 8 1.75 1.98 25.48
N PRO A 9 1.60 1.77 26.80
CA PRO A 9 1.11 2.80 27.69
C PRO A 9 2.20 3.84 28.00
N LEU A 10 1.87 5.12 27.85
CA LEU A 10 2.58 6.21 28.49
C LEU A 10 1.96 6.43 29.89
N GLY A 11 2.70 6.05 30.92
CA GLY A 11 2.22 6.05 32.31
C GLY A 11 1.72 7.41 32.81
N PRO A 12 0.94 7.42 33.92
CA PRO A 12 0.53 8.67 34.56
C PRO A 12 1.75 9.47 34.98
N LYS A 13 1.73 10.78 34.72
CA LYS A 13 2.83 11.69 35.12
C LYS A 13 4.20 11.26 34.58
N SER A 14 4.24 10.54 33.46
CA SER A 14 5.50 10.18 32.80
C SER A 14 5.63 10.91 31.46
N SER A 15 6.87 11.03 31.00
CA SER A 15 7.20 11.63 29.71
C SER A 15 8.12 10.73 28.88
N ILE A 16 8.07 10.95 27.57
CA ILE A 16 9.21 10.74 26.70
C ILE A 16 9.92 12.09 26.66
N GLY A 17 11.07 12.15 27.33
CA GLY A 17 11.82 13.39 27.60
C GLY A 17 12.22 14.15 26.35
N HIS A 18 12.66 15.39 26.53
CA HIS A 18 12.99 16.30 25.43
C HIS A 18 14.24 15.82 24.69
N HIS A 19 14.07 15.47 23.42
CA HIS A 19 15.15 14.97 22.58
C HIS A 19 14.95 15.39 21.13
N PHE A 20 15.91 15.08 20.26
CA PHE A 20 15.76 15.21 18.81
C PHE A 20 16.51 14.10 18.08
N HIS A 21 16.14 13.88 16.83
CA HIS A 21 16.79 12.96 15.91
C HIS A 21 17.34 13.70 14.70
N THR A 22 18.60 13.48 14.31
CA THR A 22 19.22 14.18 13.15
C THR A 22 19.09 13.43 11.82
N ASN A 23 18.57 12.21 11.85
CA ASN A 23 18.54 11.29 10.70
C ASN A 23 17.18 10.60 10.50
N SER A 24 16.15 10.98 11.25
CA SER A 24 14.81 10.41 11.14
C SER A 24 13.76 11.47 11.48
N ASP A 25 12.57 11.30 10.90
CA ASP A 25 11.35 11.90 11.43
C ASP A 25 10.74 10.93 12.45
N GLU A 26 10.16 11.49 13.50
CA GLU A 26 9.37 10.75 14.49
C GLU A 26 7.92 11.26 14.49
N MET A 27 6.96 10.46 14.94
CA MET A 27 5.62 10.96 15.28
C MET A 27 5.10 10.24 16.51
N PHE A 28 4.56 11.03 17.43
CA PHE A 28 3.75 10.51 18.52
C PHE A 28 2.28 10.55 18.16
N LEU A 29 1.57 9.45 18.39
CA LEU A 29 0.12 9.33 18.26
C LEU A 29 -0.44 8.93 19.62
N ILE A 30 -1.34 9.74 20.17
CA ILE A 30 -2.07 9.45 21.41
C ILE A 30 -3.49 9.05 21.03
N LEU A 31 -3.95 7.90 21.51
CA LEU A 31 -5.23 7.32 21.12
C LEU A 31 -6.37 7.66 22.09
N ASP A 32 -6.11 7.80 23.39
CA ASP A 32 -7.19 7.85 24.40
C ASP A 32 -6.98 8.78 25.62
N ALA A 33 -6.16 9.82 25.47
CA ALA A 33 -5.91 10.82 26.51
C ALA A 33 -5.53 12.20 25.95
N ASP A 34 -5.45 13.18 26.84
CA ASP A 34 -4.87 14.49 26.55
C ASP A 34 -3.41 14.47 27.02
N CYS A 35 -2.49 14.93 26.17
CA CYS A 35 -1.05 14.97 26.48
C CYS A 35 -0.44 16.32 26.11
N GLU A 36 0.60 16.69 26.84
CA GLU A 36 1.38 17.89 26.59
C GLU A 36 2.49 17.54 25.60
N PHE A 37 2.46 18.17 24.43
CA PHE A 37 3.47 17.99 23.40
C PHE A 37 4.39 19.18 23.37
N THR A 38 5.68 18.92 23.32
CA THR A 38 6.71 19.94 23.09
C THR A 38 7.27 19.77 21.69
N VAL A 39 7.37 20.85 20.92
CA VAL A 39 8.16 20.91 19.68
C VAL A 39 8.96 22.21 19.67
N ASN A 40 10.28 22.10 19.51
CA ASN A 40 11.24 23.22 19.53
C ASN A 40 11.04 24.15 20.75
N GLY A 41 10.90 23.53 21.93
CA GLY A 41 10.75 24.22 23.22
C GLY A 41 9.36 24.81 23.50
N ARG A 42 8.45 24.80 22.52
CA ARG A 42 7.06 25.26 22.70
C ARG A 42 6.17 24.09 23.09
N THR A 43 5.43 24.23 24.18
CA THR A 43 4.61 23.16 24.74
C THR A 43 3.13 23.51 24.71
N ALA A 44 2.28 22.60 24.25
CA ALA A 44 0.82 22.78 24.30
C ALA A 44 0.12 21.47 24.68
N LEU A 45 -0.97 21.58 25.43
CA LEU A 45 -1.87 20.45 25.70
C LEU A 45 -2.72 20.17 24.45
N LEU A 46 -2.66 18.95 23.94
CA LEU A 46 -3.51 18.49 22.84
C LEU A 46 -4.50 17.44 23.31
N LYS A 47 -5.71 17.51 22.77
CA LYS A 47 -6.76 16.53 23.04
C LYS A 47 -6.63 15.33 22.12
N GLY A 48 -6.66 14.13 22.68
CA GLY A 48 -6.65 12.89 21.90
C GLY A 48 -8.01 12.60 21.23
N PRO A 49 -8.06 11.67 20.26
CA PRO A 49 -6.91 11.06 19.60
C PRO A 49 -6.19 12.06 18.69
N VAL A 50 -4.86 12.13 18.70
CA VAL A 50 -4.08 13.14 17.96
C VAL A 50 -2.65 12.66 17.68
N GLY A 51 -2.13 13.01 16.50
CA GLY A 51 -0.75 12.78 16.10
C GLY A 51 0.05 14.07 15.99
N VAL A 52 1.32 14.06 16.43
CA VAL A 52 2.25 15.19 16.33
C VAL A 52 3.51 14.73 15.57
N PRO A 53 3.67 15.13 14.29
CA PRO A 53 4.88 14.83 13.55
C PRO A 53 6.03 15.70 14.06
N CYS A 54 7.18 15.05 14.23
CA CYS A 54 8.40 15.60 14.78
C CYS A 54 9.50 15.45 13.73
N SER A 55 9.63 16.47 12.87
CA SER A 55 10.57 16.41 11.76
C SER A 55 12.02 16.30 12.22
N SER A 56 12.86 15.65 11.43
CA SER A 56 14.29 15.53 11.70
C SER A 56 14.95 16.88 12.00
N GLY A 57 15.76 16.93 13.05
CA GLY A 57 16.41 18.13 13.58
C GLY A 57 15.53 18.98 14.51
N ASN A 58 14.23 18.75 14.59
CA ASN A 58 13.38 19.41 15.58
C ASN A 58 13.43 18.66 16.91
N SER A 59 13.56 19.42 18.00
CA SER A 59 13.44 18.84 19.34
C SER A 59 12.00 18.66 19.76
N HIS A 60 11.70 17.58 20.46
CA HIS A 60 10.34 17.19 20.80
C HIS A 60 10.28 16.40 22.11
N ALA A 61 9.10 16.39 22.72
CA ALA A 61 8.77 15.61 23.90
C ALA A 61 7.26 15.36 23.96
N VAL A 62 6.85 14.33 24.69
CA VAL A 62 5.45 14.14 25.09
C VAL A 62 5.38 13.82 26.57
N TYR A 63 4.48 14.50 27.29
CA TYR A 63 4.22 14.29 28.71
C TYR A 63 2.74 13.96 28.91
N ASN A 64 2.47 12.94 29.72
CA ASN A 64 1.11 12.60 30.16
C ASN A 64 0.81 13.27 31.51
N PRO A 65 0.08 14.39 31.54
CA PRO A 65 -0.24 15.09 32.79
C PRO A 65 -1.37 14.41 33.57
N SER A 66 -2.00 13.36 33.05
CA SER A 66 -3.18 12.77 33.66
C SER A 66 -2.84 11.81 34.81
N ALA A 67 -3.87 11.34 35.51
CA ALA A 67 -3.76 10.33 36.55
C ALA A 67 -3.90 8.88 36.03
N LYS A 68 -4.08 8.70 34.72
CA LYS A 68 -4.22 7.38 34.06
C LYS A 68 -3.16 7.23 32.95
N PRO A 69 -2.82 6.00 32.54
CA PRO A 69 -2.03 5.80 31.33
C PRO A 69 -2.72 6.39 30.10
N ALA A 70 -1.92 6.88 29.16
CA ALA A 70 -2.34 7.23 27.81
C ALA A 70 -1.90 6.11 26.86
N ASP A 71 -2.79 5.67 25.99
CA ASP A 71 -2.43 4.74 24.92
C ASP A 71 -1.69 5.49 23.81
N TRP A 72 -0.46 5.07 23.57
CA TRP A 72 0.53 5.79 22.78
C TRP A 72 1.15 4.89 21.73
N VAL A 73 1.36 5.49 20.56
CA VAL A 73 2.07 4.88 19.44
C VAL A 73 3.16 5.84 18.98
N ASN A 74 4.30 5.29 18.61
CA ASN A 74 5.40 6.02 18.03
C ASN A 74 5.87 5.35 16.74
N PHE A 75 6.16 6.18 15.76
CA PHE A 75 6.69 5.76 14.48
C PHE A 75 7.95 6.56 14.19
N ASN A 76 8.98 5.88 13.68
CA ASN A 76 10.22 6.52 13.28
C ASN A 76 10.58 6.11 11.85
N VAL A 77 10.81 7.10 10.99
CA VAL A 77 11.13 6.90 9.58
C VAL A 77 12.46 7.57 9.26
N ALA A 78 13.42 6.79 8.77
CA ALA A 78 14.75 7.29 8.42
C ALA A 78 14.70 8.30 7.27
N VAL A 79 15.48 9.37 7.40
CA VAL A 79 15.80 10.29 6.32
C VAL A 79 16.84 9.61 5.42
N THR A 80 16.41 9.14 4.26
CA THR A 80 17.30 8.52 3.26
C THR A 80 17.90 9.60 2.37
N SER A 81 19.22 9.84 2.44
CA SER A 81 19.90 10.71 1.48
C SER A 81 20.15 9.99 0.16
N THR A 82 19.89 10.63 -0.97
CA THR A 82 20.39 10.19 -2.29
C THR A 82 21.89 10.46 -2.48
N SER A 83 22.55 11.08 -1.50
CA SER A 83 23.99 11.30 -1.51
C SER A 83 24.72 10.02 -1.06
N PRO A 84 25.77 9.56 -1.77
CA PRO A 84 26.57 8.43 -1.29
C PRO A 84 27.16 8.83 0.06
N ALA A 85 26.77 8.13 1.12
CA ALA A 85 27.35 8.33 2.43
C ALA A 85 28.86 8.10 2.31
N THR A 86 29.67 9.17 2.44
CA THR A 86 31.02 9.01 2.98
C THR A 86 30.83 8.44 4.37
N VAL A 87 30.98 7.11 4.47
CA VAL A 87 31.05 6.40 5.73
C VAL A 87 32.25 6.95 6.48
N TYR A 88 32.04 7.89 7.39
CA TYR A 88 32.99 8.12 8.45
C TYR A 88 32.86 6.93 9.38
N ALA A 89 33.64 5.88 9.10
CA ALA A 89 33.80 4.77 10.00
C ALA A 89 34.38 5.34 11.31
N THR A 90 33.55 5.41 12.34
CA THR A 90 34.02 5.54 13.70
C THR A 90 34.85 4.28 13.99
N PRO A 91 36.14 4.39 14.36
CA PRO A 91 36.91 3.23 14.78
C PRO A 91 36.17 2.58 15.95
N ALA A 92 36.00 1.25 15.88
CA ALA A 92 35.45 0.49 16.99
C ALA A 92 36.18 0.88 18.28
N ALA A 93 35.43 1.27 19.31
CA ALA A 93 36.00 1.53 20.62
C ALA A 93 36.76 0.28 21.09
N PRO A 94 37.95 0.43 21.72
CA PRO A 94 38.71 -0.71 22.21
C PRO A 94 37.83 -1.50 23.18
N SER A 95 37.74 -2.81 22.96
CA SER A 95 37.05 -3.72 23.87
C SER A 95 37.68 -3.64 25.26
N GLY A 96 37.04 -2.95 26.21
CA GLY A 96 37.55 -2.84 27.57
C GLY A 96 36.92 -1.79 28.48
N THR A 97 36.12 -0.84 27.99
CA THR A 97 35.41 0.11 28.86
C THR A 97 34.07 -0.47 29.31
N ALA A 98 33.93 -0.67 30.61
CA ALA A 98 32.68 -1.11 31.23
C ALA A 98 31.51 -0.15 30.87
N PRO A 99 30.27 -0.65 30.72
CA PRO A 99 29.12 0.21 30.49
C PRO A 99 28.96 1.20 31.63
N ALA A 100 28.60 2.45 31.32
CA ALA A 100 28.14 3.38 32.33
C ALA A 100 26.96 2.74 33.11
N PRO A 101 26.88 2.91 34.44
CA PRO A 101 25.83 2.26 35.21
C PRO A 101 24.45 2.72 34.73
N ALA A 102 23.61 1.77 34.35
CA ALA A 102 22.21 2.02 34.03
C ALA A 102 21.56 2.73 35.22
N ARG A 103 21.01 3.94 35.00
CA ARG A 103 20.13 4.58 35.98
C ARG A 103 18.93 3.65 36.20
N ARG A 104 18.78 3.12 37.42
CA ARG A 104 17.62 2.32 37.81
C ARG A 104 16.34 3.15 37.61
N GLY A 105 15.42 2.66 36.77
CA GLY A 105 14.01 3.05 36.83
C GLY A 105 13.33 3.56 35.56
N GLY A 106 14.01 3.72 34.43
CA GLY A 106 13.37 4.15 33.17
C GLY A 106 13.46 3.06 32.10
N PHE A 107 12.32 2.60 31.58
CA PHE A 107 12.32 1.92 30.28
C PHE A 107 12.63 2.96 29.21
N ASN A 108 13.89 3.05 28.79
CA ASN A 108 14.30 3.96 27.73
C ASN A 108 14.10 3.27 26.37
N TYR A 109 12.94 3.49 25.76
CA TYR A 109 12.61 2.98 24.42
C TYR A 109 13.32 3.74 23.27
N SER A 110 14.22 4.69 23.58
CA SER A 110 14.82 5.63 22.62
C SER A 110 16.35 5.52 22.48
N ALA A 111 16.98 4.50 23.07
CA ALA A 111 18.42 4.30 22.98
C ALA A 111 18.86 3.59 21.67
N ASP A 112 18.52 4.16 20.51
CA ASP A 112 19.21 3.85 19.25
C ASP A 112 20.45 4.76 19.12
N PRO A 113 21.68 4.22 19.04
CA PRO A 113 22.92 5.00 19.02
C PRO A 113 23.24 5.72 17.69
N THR A 114 22.31 5.85 16.74
CA THR A 114 22.63 6.34 15.39
C THR A 114 22.19 7.78 15.07
N GLY A 115 21.49 8.49 15.96
CA GLY A 115 21.06 9.87 15.67
C GLY A 115 20.22 10.61 16.72
N THR A 116 20.01 10.02 17.91
CA THR A 116 19.21 10.60 19.00
C THR A 116 20.05 11.43 19.95
N PHE A 117 19.58 12.63 20.32
CA PHE A 117 20.19 13.46 21.36
C PHE A 117 19.18 13.83 22.44
N ASP A 118 19.41 13.37 23.66
CA ASP A 118 18.60 13.66 24.85
C ASP A 118 19.09 14.96 25.52
N ILE A 119 18.15 15.86 25.85
CA ILE A 119 18.42 17.16 26.46
C ILE A 119 18.40 17.05 28.00
N GLY A 120 17.88 15.95 28.56
CA GLY A 120 17.79 15.74 30.01
C GLY A 120 16.69 16.57 30.69
N ASP A 121 15.71 17.07 29.93
CA ASP A 121 14.52 17.79 30.41
C ASP A 121 13.27 16.92 30.19
N ASP A 122 12.54 16.60 31.25
CA ASP A 122 11.35 15.75 31.20
C ASP A 122 10.08 16.51 30.78
N ARG A 123 10.16 17.84 30.66
CA ARG A 123 9.09 18.79 30.32
C ARG A 123 7.94 18.84 31.32
N VAL A 124 8.12 18.36 32.55
CA VAL A 124 7.08 18.41 33.58
C VAL A 124 6.89 19.84 34.11
N GLY A 125 5.64 20.32 34.16
CA GLY A 125 5.29 21.59 34.81
C GLY A 125 5.72 22.84 34.04
N VAL A 126 6.00 22.71 32.74
CA VAL A 126 6.38 23.82 31.87
C VAL A 126 5.19 24.74 31.56
N THR A 127 5.47 25.98 31.14
CA THR A 127 4.42 26.91 30.73
C THR A 127 3.82 26.47 29.39
N LEU A 128 2.49 26.36 29.33
CA LEU A 128 1.76 25.93 28.13
C LEU A 128 1.34 27.11 27.25
N ASP A 129 1.57 26.97 25.95
CA ASP A 129 0.94 27.79 24.92
C ASP A 129 -0.57 27.53 24.91
N LYS A 130 -1.37 28.60 24.88
CA LYS A 130 -2.84 28.50 24.81
C LYS A 130 -3.36 27.86 23.52
N LYS A 131 -2.57 27.98 22.44
CA LYS A 131 -2.86 27.39 21.14
C LYS A 131 -1.58 26.73 20.63
N PRO A 132 -1.64 25.48 20.13
CA PRO A 132 -0.48 24.84 19.55
C PRO A 132 0.02 25.64 18.35
N THR A 133 1.35 25.78 18.26
CA THR A 133 2.04 26.51 17.18
C THR A 133 2.88 25.61 16.29
N PHE A 134 2.78 24.30 16.50
CA PHE A 134 3.45 23.24 15.75
C PHE A 134 2.42 22.37 15.04
N LEU A 135 2.88 21.67 14.00
CA LEU A 135 2.05 20.80 13.19
C LEU A 135 1.49 19.65 14.03
N ASN A 136 0.23 19.30 13.78
CA ASN A 136 -0.44 18.12 14.33
C ASN A 136 -1.54 17.68 13.36
N THR A 137 -2.03 16.45 13.51
CA THR A 137 -3.09 15.89 12.66
C THR A 137 -4.45 16.59 12.83
N GLY A 138 -4.61 17.47 13.82
CA GLY A 138 -5.90 17.73 14.45
C GLY A 138 -6.45 16.47 15.13
N GLN A 139 -7.60 16.57 15.81
CA GLN A 139 -8.20 15.38 16.42
C GLN A 139 -8.64 14.39 15.34
N LEU A 140 -8.27 13.12 15.51
CA LEU A 140 -8.62 12.00 14.64
C LEU A 140 -10.00 11.48 15.04
N THR A 141 -11.03 12.24 14.64
CA THR A 141 -12.44 11.92 14.94
C THR A 141 -13.20 11.55 13.69
N ARG A 142 -14.22 10.71 13.83
CA ARG A 142 -15.13 10.34 12.73
C ARG A 142 -15.78 11.54 12.04
N ALA A 143 -16.02 12.63 12.76
CA ALA A 143 -16.57 13.88 12.20
C ALA A 143 -15.64 14.54 11.16
N SER A 144 -14.34 14.23 11.21
CA SER A 144 -13.34 14.75 10.27
C SER A 144 -13.24 13.91 9.00
N LEU A 145 -13.86 12.73 8.97
CA LEU A 145 -13.80 11.82 7.82
C LEU A 145 -14.78 12.26 6.71
N ARG A 146 -14.50 11.83 5.49
CA ARG A 146 -15.34 12.05 4.31
C ARG A 146 -15.69 10.72 3.65
N PRO A 147 -16.92 10.57 3.13
CA PRO A 147 -17.33 9.32 2.50
C PRO A 147 -16.57 9.10 1.19
N VAL A 148 -16.16 7.87 0.94
CA VAL A 148 -15.60 7.40 -0.31
C VAL A 148 -16.37 6.14 -0.69
N PHE A 149 -17.19 6.24 -1.72
CA PHE A 149 -17.95 5.11 -2.23
C PHE A 149 -17.04 4.19 -3.06
N SER A 150 -17.09 2.89 -2.79
CA SER A 150 -16.35 1.84 -3.49
C SER A 150 -14.85 2.12 -3.57
N MET A 151 -14.24 2.44 -2.43
CA MET A 151 -12.79 2.69 -2.34
C MET A 151 -12.01 1.48 -2.88
N ASN A 152 -11.19 1.73 -3.91
CA ASN A 152 -10.41 0.71 -4.63
C ASN A 152 -11.26 -0.45 -5.20
N GLY A 153 -12.52 -0.18 -5.57
CA GLY A 153 -13.46 -1.22 -6.03
C GLY A 153 -14.05 -2.08 -4.92
N GLY A 154 -13.89 -1.67 -3.66
CA GLY A 154 -14.47 -2.32 -2.49
C GLY A 154 -15.99 -2.18 -2.40
N LYS A 155 -16.57 -2.86 -1.41
CA LYS A 155 -18.02 -2.85 -1.15
C LYS A 155 -18.42 -1.59 -0.41
N ASP A 156 -19.51 -0.97 -0.87
CA ASP A 156 -20.17 0.16 -0.21
C ASP A 156 -19.23 1.33 0.13
N THR A 157 -19.53 2.11 1.16
CA THR A 157 -18.92 3.39 1.50
C THR A 157 -18.00 3.23 2.69
N VAL A 158 -16.75 3.65 2.52
CA VAL A 158 -15.81 3.85 3.63
C VAL A 158 -15.69 5.34 3.95
N PHE A 159 -15.11 5.67 5.11
CA PHE A 159 -14.92 7.05 5.55
C PHE A 159 -13.43 7.30 5.75
N TYR A 160 -12.88 8.26 5.01
CA TYR A 160 -11.44 8.47 4.89
C TYR A 160 -11.06 9.94 5.08
N ARG A 161 -9.86 10.16 5.60
CA ARG A 161 -9.20 11.47 5.63
C ARG A 161 -7.67 11.29 5.57
N ARG A 162 -7.02 12.04 4.69
CA ARG A 162 -5.58 12.32 4.82
C ARG A 162 -5.34 13.36 5.91
N ALA A 163 -4.73 12.95 7.02
CA ALA A 163 -4.44 13.82 8.15
C ALA A 163 -3.12 14.58 7.95
N LEU A 164 -2.09 13.90 7.44
CA LEU A 164 -0.80 14.48 7.06
C LEU A 164 -0.39 13.96 5.68
N GLY A 165 0.19 14.84 4.87
CA GLY A 165 0.79 14.50 3.58
C GLY A 165 2.33 14.58 3.62
N PRO A 166 3.01 14.38 2.48
CA PRO A 166 4.46 14.24 2.46
C PRO A 166 5.20 15.51 2.87
N GLY A 167 4.56 16.68 2.76
CA GLY A 167 5.13 17.96 3.19
C GLY A 167 5.26 18.12 4.71
N ALA A 168 4.70 17.21 5.51
CA ALA A 168 4.87 17.20 6.97
C ALA A 168 6.23 16.61 7.42
N PHE A 169 6.97 15.99 6.49
CA PHE A 169 8.09 15.09 6.80
C PHE A 169 9.32 15.41 5.93
N VAL A 170 10.51 15.24 6.48
CA VAL A 170 11.78 15.34 5.74
C VAL A 170 12.10 14.01 5.05
N SER A 171 11.92 12.90 5.76
CA SER A 171 12.08 11.51 5.30
C SER A 171 11.10 11.14 4.21
N ASN A 172 11.22 9.93 3.66
CA ASN A 172 10.27 9.41 2.68
C ASN A 172 8.86 9.10 3.23
N TRP A 173 8.55 9.46 4.47
CA TRP A 173 7.19 9.35 4.99
C TRP A 173 6.21 10.12 4.09
N ALA A 174 5.26 9.37 3.55
CA ALA A 174 4.34 9.78 2.51
C ALA A 174 3.07 10.41 3.06
N PHE A 175 2.42 9.73 4.00
CA PHE A 175 1.15 10.18 4.55
C PHE A 175 0.84 9.55 5.90
N VAL A 176 -0.10 10.17 6.60
CA VAL A 176 -0.84 9.59 7.72
C VAL A 176 -2.32 9.80 7.43
N ASP A 177 -3.03 8.71 7.25
CA ASP A 177 -4.43 8.65 6.86
C ASP A 177 -5.25 8.01 7.99
N HIS A 178 -6.51 8.44 8.11
CA HIS A 178 -7.49 7.91 9.06
C HIS A 178 -8.63 7.29 8.25
N LEU A 179 -8.86 5.99 8.47
CA LEU A 179 -9.84 5.21 7.73
C LEU A 179 -10.81 4.52 8.69
N LEU A 180 -12.09 4.56 8.33
CA LEU A 180 -13.17 3.83 8.96
C LEU A 180 -13.90 3.02 7.88
N ILE A 181 -13.99 1.71 8.09
CA ILE A 181 -14.73 0.76 7.28
C ILE A 181 -15.98 0.34 8.09
N PRO A 182 -17.18 0.82 7.73
CA PRO A 182 -18.43 0.38 8.34
C PRO A 182 -18.69 -1.11 8.16
N VAL A 183 -19.57 -1.69 9.00
CA VAL A 183 -20.00 -3.09 8.88
C VAL A 183 -20.55 -3.35 7.48
N GLY A 184 -20.00 -4.36 6.80
CA GLY A 184 -20.39 -4.77 5.46
C GLY A 184 -19.69 -4.03 4.32
N ALA A 185 -18.90 -3.00 4.63
CA ALA A 185 -18.06 -2.29 3.64
C ALA A 185 -16.66 -2.90 3.54
N SER A 186 -15.95 -2.58 2.46
CA SER A 186 -14.55 -2.97 2.28
C SER A 186 -13.75 -1.94 1.50
N VAL A 187 -12.44 -1.96 1.70
CA VAL A 187 -11.46 -1.43 0.74
C VAL A 187 -11.13 -2.56 -0.23
N GLY A 188 -11.24 -2.28 -1.52
CA GLY A 188 -11.01 -3.30 -2.55
C GLY A 188 -9.53 -3.65 -2.72
N ARG A 189 -9.26 -4.64 -3.58
CA ARG A 189 -7.91 -5.12 -3.84
C ARG A 189 -7.12 -4.05 -4.58
N HIS A 190 -5.97 -3.66 -4.04
CA HIS A 190 -5.08 -2.71 -4.68
C HIS A 190 -3.64 -2.98 -4.26
N TYR A 191 -2.69 -2.33 -4.90
CA TYR A 191 -1.31 -2.27 -4.44
C TYR A 191 -0.72 -0.88 -4.70
N HIS A 192 0.43 -0.64 -4.08
CA HIS A 192 1.26 0.52 -4.34
C HIS A 192 2.60 0.04 -4.91
N ALA A 193 2.97 0.46 -6.11
CA ALA A 193 4.23 0.13 -6.76
C ALA A 193 5.44 0.76 -6.05
N GLY A 194 5.26 1.91 -5.40
CA GLY A 194 6.35 2.69 -4.81
C GLY A 194 6.12 3.12 -3.37
N VAL A 195 5.14 2.56 -2.66
CA VAL A 195 4.84 2.93 -1.27
C VAL A 195 4.63 1.68 -0.43
N ASP A 196 5.41 1.55 0.64
CA ASP A 196 5.09 0.62 1.72
C ASP A 196 3.97 1.26 2.57
N GLU A 197 3.03 0.47 3.08
CA GLU A 197 2.00 0.92 4.01
C GLU A 197 2.08 0.14 5.31
N VAL A 198 1.65 0.76 6.40
CA VAL A 198 1.35 0.03 7.63
C VAL A 198 -0.04 0.43 8.11
N TYR A 199 -0.86 -0.60 8.33
CA TYR A 199 -2.20 -0.47 8.89
C TYR A 199 -2.14 -0.72 10.38
N PHE A 200 -2.54 0.26 11.20
CA PHE A 200 -2.65 0.10 12.65
C PHE A 200 -4.10 0.24 13.11
N VAL A 201 -4.64 -0.82 13.71
CA VAL A 201 -6.05 -0.86 14.12
C VAL A 201 -6.23 -0.11 15.44
N ILE A 202 -7.01 0.96 15.40
CA ILE A 202 -7.32 1.79 16.57
C ILE A 202 -8.71 1.54 17.15
N LYS A 203 -9.59 0.83 16.43
CA LYS A 203 -10.89 0.39 16.96
C LYS A 203 -11.51 -0.72 16.12
N GLY A 204 -12.24 -1.61 16.79
CA GLY A 204 -13.11 -2.60 16.15
C GLY A 204 -12.34 -3.78 15.59
N LYS A 205 -12.96 -4.48 14.62
CA LYS A 205 -12.47 -5.76 14.09
C LYS A 205 -12.74 -5.90 12.61
N GLY A 206 -11.87 -6.63 11.92
CA GLY A 206 -12.07 -6.98 10.53
C GLY A 206 -11.07 -8.02 10.05
N LYS A 207 -10.89 -8.07 8.73
CA LYS A 207 -9.90 -8.92 8.08
C LYS A 207 -9.03 -8.08 7.17
N VAL A 208 -7.76 -8.42 7.15
CA VAL A 208 -6.82 -7.98 6.12
C VAL A 208 -6.49 -9.16 5.23
N TYR A 209 -6.40 -8.90 3.94
CA TYR A 209 -5.87 -9.82 2.95
C TYR A 209 -4.60 -9.20 2.39
N VAL A 210 -3.50 -9.94 2.41
CA VAL A 210 -2.23 -9.53 1.80
C VAL A 210 -1.76 -10.70 0.94
N ASN A 211 -1.69 -10.47 -0.36
CA ASN A 211 -1.43 -11.49 -1.37
C ASN A 211 -2.44 -12.64 -1.28
N ASP A 212 -1.96 -13.85 -1.00
CA ASP A 212 -2.77 -15.07 -0.87
C ASP A 212 -3.10 -15.40 0.60
N GLU A 213 -2.64 -14.58 1.54
CA GLU A 213 -2.84 -14.75 2.98
C GLU A 213 -3.89 -13.79 3.52
N TRP A 214 -4.49 -14.18 4.64
CA TRP A 214 -5.42 -13.32 5.36
C TRP A 214 -5.33 -13.56 6.87
N ALA A 215 -5.67 -12.54 7.63
CA ALA A 215 -5.75 -12.60 9.08
C ALA A 215 -6.95 -11.78 9.59
N GLU A 216 -7.52 -12.23 10.70
CA GLU A 216 -8.40 -11.36 11.50
C GLU A 216 -7.54 -10.34 12.23
N ILE A 217 -8.01 -9.09 12.27
CA ILE A 217 -7.32 -7.98 12.92
C ILE A 217 -8.25 -7.25 13.86
N ALA A 218 -7.70 -6.82 15.00
CA ALA A 218 -8.39 -6.11 16.05
C ALA A 218 -7.47 -5.03 16.66
N TYR A 219 -7.99 -4.32 17.65
CA TYR A 219 -7.27 -3.24 18.34
C TYR A 219 -5.82 -3.60 18.70
N GLY A 220 -4.88 -2.74 18.32
CA GLY A 220 -3.45 -2.91 18.60
C GLY A 220 -2.70 -3.71 17.53
N ASP A 221 -3.39 -4.40 16.62
CA ASP A 221 -2.73 -5.10 15.52
C ASP A 221 -2.16 -4.09 14.51
N ALA A 222 -0.93 -4.36 14.07
CA ALA A 222 -0.23 -3.63 13.03
C ALA A 222 0.12 -4.57 11.87
N VAL A 223 -0.26 -4.18 10.65
CA VAL A 223 -0.04 -4.98 9.44
C VAL A 223 0.84 -4.18 8.48
N PRO A 224 2.13 -4.50 8.37
CA PRO A 224 2.97 -3.94 7.32
C PRO A 224 2.66 -4.59 5.98
N VAL A 225 2.54 -3.77 4.94
CA VAL A 225 2.32 -4.17 3.55
C VAL A 225 3.38 -3.47 2.70
N LYS A 226 4.19 -4.25 1.99
CA LYS A 226 5.29 -3.72 1.18
C LYS A 226 4.79 -3.24 -0.18
N ALA A 227 5.55 -2.35 -0.79
CA ALA A 227 5.34 -1.96 -2.18
C ALA A 227 5.29 -3.20 -3.09
N GLY A 228 4.27 -3.25 -3.93
CA GLY A 228 3.94 -4.38 -4.82
C GLY A 228 2.93 -5.37 -4.24
N GLU A 229 2.75 -5.42 -2.92
CA GLU A 229 1.84 -6.37 -2.28
C GLU A 229 0.38 -5.98 -2.49
N ILE A 230 -0.40 -6.92 -3.04
CA ILE A 230 -1.83 -6.72 -3.26
C ILE A 230 -2.53 -6.91 -1.94
N HIS A 231 -3.34 -5.94 -1.53
CA HIS A 231 -4.02 -5.99 -0.27
C HIS A 231 -5.44 -5.43 -0.35
N SER A 232 -6.27 -5.86 0.60
CA SER A 232 -7.64 -5.39 0.78
C SER A 232 -8.06 -5.57 2.23
N LEU A 233 -9.06 -4.81 2.67
CA LEU A 233 -9.54 -4.85 4.05
C LEU A 233 -11.06 -4.87 4.08
N GLU A 234 -11.64 -5.64 4.98
CA GLU A 234 -13.08 -5.62 5.24
C GLU A 234 -13.36 -5.56 6.74
N SER A 235 -14.45 -4.89 7.11
CA SER A 235 -14.96 -4.94 8.49
C SER A 235 -15.42 -6.35 8.84
N SER A 236 -15.48 -6.68 10.12
CA SER A 236 -16.17 -7.89 10.57
C SER A 236 -17.69 -7.81 10.31
N ALA A 237 -18.39 -8.92 10.46
CA ALA A 237 -19.84 -8.97 10.28
C ALA A 237 -20.64 -8.16 11.32
N SER A 238 -20.02 -7.77 12.45
CA SER A 238 -20.71 -7.16 13.59
C SER A 238 -20.09 -5.86 14.10
N GLU A 239 -18.84 -5.56 13.76
CA GLU A 239 -18.10 -4.38 14.23
C GLU A 239 -17.44 -3.66 13.06
N PRO A 240 -17.49 -2.31 13.00
CA PRO A 240 -16.71 -1.56 12.04
C PRO A 240 -15.22 -1.71 12.33
N LEU A 241 -14.37 -1.42 11.35
CA LEU A 241 -12.92 -1.41 11.48
C LEU A 241 -12.39 0.03 11.32
N GLU A 242 -11.66 0.54 12.30
CA GLU A 242 -11.11 1.91 12.30
C GLU A 242 -9.60 1.86 12.53
N MET A 243 -8.85 2.60 11.71
CA MET A 243 -7.41 2.44 11.61
C MET A 243 -6.70 3.74 11.22
N ILE A 244 -5.43 3.80 11.61
CA ILE A 244 -4.46 4.75 11.08
C ILE A 244 -3.61 4.01 10.06
N VAL A 245 -3.47 4.61 8.88
CA VAL A 245 -2.63 4.10 7.80
C VAL A 245 -1.50 5.10 7.60
N TYR A 246 -0.27 4.62 7.50
CA TYR A 246 0.83 5.49 7.15
C TYR A 246 1.70 4.86 6.08
N GLY A 247 1.97 5.66 5.05
CA GLY A 247 2.75 5.25 3.89
C GLY A 247 4.19 5.70 4.01
N ILE A 248 5.13 4.87 3.56
CA ILE A 248 6.54 5.20 3.40
C ILE A 248 6.88 4.99 1.92
N ALA A 249 7.13 6.07 1.21
CA ALA A 249 7.47 5.98 -0.21
C ALA A 249 8.90 5.45 -0.42
N LEU A 250 9.13 4.73 -1.51
CA LEU A 250 10.48 4.35 -1.95
C LEU A 250 11.25 5.58 -2.45
N GLU A 251 10.54 6.58 -2.97
CA GLU A 251 11.08 7.88 -3.38
C GLU A 251 10.22 9.02 -2.84
N LYS A 252 10.85 10.03 -2.22
CA LYS A 252 10.14 11.14 -1.58
C LYS A 252 9.14 11.79 -2.53
N GLY A 253 7.88 11.85 -2.09
CA GLY A 253 6.80 12.54 -2.81
C GLY A 253 6.23 11.75 -4.00
N LYS A 254 6.74 10.56 -4.33
CA LYS A 254 6.13 9.67 -5.32
C LYS A 254 5.12 8.77 -4.64
N LEU A 255 3.85 9.10 -4.82
CA LEU A 255 2.71 8.31 -4.37
C LEU A 255 2.01 7.74 -5.58
N ASP A 256 1.54 6.51 -5.46
CA ASP A 256 0.79 5.82 -6.49
C ASP A 256 -0.28 4.96 -5.84
N VAL A 257 -1.21 4.44 -6.61
CA VAL A 257 -2.16 3.40 -6.20
C VAL A 257 -2.62 2.71 -7.47
N VAL A 258 -2.72 1.39 -7.43
CA VAL A 258 -3.17 0.59 -8.56
C VAL A 258 -4.27 -0.35 -8.09
N ASP A 259 -5.48 -0.09 -8.56
CA ASP A 259 -6.63 -0.95 -8.30
C ASP A 259 -6.47 -2.28 -9.05
N VAL A 260 -6.76 -3.37 -8.34
CA VAL A 260 -6.77 -4.73 -8.88
C VAL A 260 -8.23 -5.19 -8.93
N PRO A 261 -8.82 -5.38 -10.13
CA PRO A 261 -10.20 -5.82 -10.25
C PRO A 261 -10.46 -7.13 -9.46
N LEU A 262 -11.59 -7.20 -8.76
CA LEU A 262 -12.02 -8.37 -7.96
C LEU A 262 -12.16 -9.65 -8.80
N THR A 263 -12.58 -9.49 -10.05
CA THR A 263 -12.58 -10.51 -11.09
C THR A 263 -12.35 -9.81 -12.43
N MET A 264 -11.46 -10.37 -13.27
CA MET A 264 -11.28 -9.95 -14.65
C MET A 264 -11.82 -11.07 -15.55
N ALA A 265 -12.66 -10.74 -16.52
CA ALA A 265 -13.15 -11.72 -17.47
C ALA A 265 -12.02 -12.08 -18.45
N LYS A 266 -11.68 -13.36 -18.54
CA LYS A 266 -10.72 -13.90 -19.49
C LYS A 266 -11.38 -14.91 -20.42
N LEU A 267 -11.20 -14.71 -21.72
CA LEU A 267 -11.58 -15.69 -22.74
C LEU A 267 -10.31 -16.35 -23.27
N GLN A 268 -10.22 -17.67 -23.14
CA GLN A 268 -9.19 -18.46 -23.84
C GLN A 268 -9.80 -19.11 -25.07
N MET A 269 -9.19 -18.88 -26.22
CA MET A 269 -9.64 -19.40 -27.50
C MET A 269 -8.52 -20.24 -28.11
N PHE A 270 -8.80 -21.49 -28.45
CA PHE A 270 -7.85 -22.42 -29.03
C PHE A 270 -8.16 -22.61 -30.51
N PHE A 271 -7.13 -22.53 -31.36
CA PHE A 271 -7.26 -22.62 -32.82
C PHE A 271 -6.38 -23.74 -33.39
N GLU A 272 -6.98 -24.56 -34.25
CA GLU A 272 -6.28 -25.50 -35.11
C GLU A 272 -5.94 -24.76 -36.40
N VAL A 273 -4.73 -24.26 -36.49
CA VAL A 273 -4.18 -23.58 -37.68
C VAL A 273 -3.19 -24.53 -38.35
N GLU A 274 -3.19 -24.60 -39.68
CA GLU A 274 -2.17 -25.35 -40.41
C GLU A 274 -0.83 -24.60 -40.44
N PRO A 275 0.32 -25.29 -40.45
CA PRO A 275 1.64 -24.66 -40.52
C PRO A 275 1.81 -23.63 -41.65
N ALA A 276 1.19 -23.88 -42.81
CA ALA A 276 1.21 -22.96 -43.95
C ALA A 276 0.55 -21.59 -43.64
N ASN A 277 -0.36 -21.55 -42.68
CA ASN A 277 -1.12 -20.35 -42.29
C ASN A 277 -0.58 -19.66 -41.03
N TYR A 278 0.47 -20.16 -40.38
CA TYR A 278 0.96 -19.63 -39.10
C TYR A 278 1.31 -18.14 -39.18
N ALA A 279 2.13 -17.75 -40.15
CA ALA A 279 2.55 -16.37 -40.33
C ALA A 279 1.34 -15.45 -40.63
N ALA A 280 0.38 -15.93 -41.42
CA ALA A 280 -0.84 -15.19 -41.71
C ALA A 280 -1.73 -15.01 -40.47
N PHE A 281 -1.83 -16.06 -39.63
CA PHE A 281 -2.61 -16.02 -38.39
C PHE A 281 -2.00 -15.05 -37.36
N GLU A 282 -0.69 -15.13 -37.16
CA GLU A 282 0.07 -14.20 -36.29
C GLU A 282 -0.08 -12.76 -36.76
N LYS A 283 0.07 -12.51 -38.06
CA LYS A 283 -0.12 -11.19 -38.67
C LYS A 283 -1.56 -10.68 -38.51
N ASN A 284 -2.55 -11.53 -38.75
CA ASN A 284 -3.97 -11.19 -38.60
C ASN A 284 -4.32 -10.81 -37.14
N TYR A 285 -3.76 -11.50 -36.14
CA TYR A 285 -3.93 -11.10 -34.74
C TYR A 285 -3.46 -9.67 -34.48
N ILE A 286 -2.27 -9.32 -34.97
CA ILE A 286 -1.65 -7.99 -34.75
C ILE A 286 -2.37 -6.89 -35.53
N GLU A 287 -2.67 -7.12 -36.81
CA GLU A 287 -3.14 -6.07 -37.73
C GLU A 287 -4.66 -5.94 -37.79
N VAL A 288 -5.40 -6.97 -37.39
CA VAL A 288 -6.88 -7.00 -37.48
C VAL A 288 -7.51 -7.12 -36.10
N TYR A 289 -7.14 -8.15 -35.34
CA TYR A 289 -7.85 -8.48 -34.11
C TYR A 289 -7.54 -7.49 -32.98
N VAL A 290 -6.27 -7.15 -32.77
CA VAL A 290 -5.85 -6.19 -31.73
C VAL A 290 -6.43 -4.78 -31.95
N PRO A 291 -6.38 -4.17 -33.15
CA PRO A 291 -7.00 -2.87 -33.38
C PRO A 291 -8.51 -2.85 -33.14
N ALA A 292 -9.20 -3.95 -33.44
CA ALA A 292 -10.64 -4.05 -33.24
C ALA A 292 -11.00 -4.16 -31.74
N LEU A 293 -10.22 -4.92 -30.96
CA LEU A 293 -10.35 -5.03 -29.50
C LEU A 293 -10.05 -3.72 -28.76
N ARG A 294 -9.06 -2.94 -29.22
CA ARG A 294 -8.67 -1.67 -28.58
C ARG A 294 -9.77 -0.60 -28.61
N LYS A 295 -10.78 -0.76 -29.46
CA LYS A 295 -11.94 0.15 -29.52
C LYS A 295 -13.01 -0.17 -28.47
N GLN A 296 -12.88 -1.27 -27.73
CA GLN A 296 -13.94 -1.80 -26.88
C GLN A 296 -13.84 -1.30 -25.43
N ALA A 297 -14.99 -0.99 -24.85
CA ALA A 297 -15.09 -0.63 -23.45
C ALA A 297 -14.66 -1.81 -22.55
N GLY A 298 -13.83 -1.51 -21.56
CA GLY A 298 -13.34 -2.50 -20.59
C GLY A 298 -12.30 -3.48 -21.15
N TYR A 299 -11.74 -3.27 -22.36
CA TYR A 299 -10.65 -4.11 -22.87
C TYR A 299 -9.34 -3.84 -22.10
N LEU A 300 -8.78 -4.87 -21.48
CA LEU A 300 -7.56 -4.79 -20.67
C LEU A 300 -6.32 -5.28 -21.43
N GLY A 301 -6.51 -6.20 -22.38
CA GLY A 301 -5.43 -6.72 -23.19
C GLY A 301 -5.76 -8.04 -23.86
N SER A 302 -4.81 -8.50 -24.69
CA SER A 302 -4.85 -9.83 -25.27
C SER A 302 -3.45 -10.37 -25.47
N LYS A 303 -3.36 -11.69 -25.67
CA LYS A 303 -2.14 -12.41 -26.07
C LYS A 303 -2.48 -13.42 -27.15
N LEU A 304 -1.57 -13.62 -28.10
CA LEU A 304 -1.56 -14.78 -28.98
C LEU A 304 -0.35 -15.64 -28.59
N ILE A 305 -0.60 -16.91 -28.33
CA ILE A 305 0.37 -17.89 -27.86
C ILE A 305 0.42 -19.00 -28.91
N ARG A 306 1.62 -19.31 -29.40
CA ARG A 306 1.83 -20.44 -30.30
C ARG A 306 2.37 -21.63 -29.51
N ARG A 307 1.82 -22.80 -29.76
CA ARG A 307 2.30 -24.04 -29.15
C ARG A 307 3.71 -24.38 -29.64
N PHE A 308 4.55 -24.93 -28.77
CA PHE A 308 5.87 -25.43 -29.19
C PHE A 308 5.74 -26.59 -30.20
N PRO A 309 6.79 -26.89 -30.97
CA PRO A 309 6.85 -28.07 -31.83
C PRO A 309 6.49 -29.38 -31.09
N ALA A 310 5.89 -30.32 -31.81
CA ALA A 310 5.29 -31.53 -31.23
C ALA A 310 6.29 -32.40 -30.46
N ASP A 311 7.53 -32.49 -30.94
CA ASP A 311 8.64 -33.18 -30.28
C ASP A 311 8.99 -32.55 -28.93
N TYR A 312 9.00 -31.22 -28.84
CA TYR A 312 9.21 -30.52 -27.58
C TYR A 312 8.04 -30.70 -26.61
N MET A 313 6.80 -30.64 -27.11
CA MET A 313 5.61 -30.86 -26.29
C MET A 313 5.59 -32.27 -25.67
N LYS A 314 6.00 -33.27 -26.45
CA LYS A 314 6.18 -34.65 -25.97
C LYS A 314 7.25 -34.73 -24.89
N LYS A 315 8.38 -34.03 -25.07
CA LYS A 315 9.49 -33.99 -24.10
C LYS A 315 9.07 -33.43 -22.73
N ILE A 316 8.18 -32.44 -22.70
CA ILE A 316 7.68 -31.83 -21.45
C ILE A 316 6.43 -32.52 -20.88
N GLY A 317 6.00 -33.65 -21.46
CA GLY A 317 4.83 -34.39 -20.99
C GLY A 317 3.49 -33.69 -21.23
N SER A 318 3.41 -32.77 -22.20
CA SER A 318 2.15 -32.08 -22.48
C SER A 318 1.15 -33.01 -23.20
N PRO A 319 -0.16 -32.98 -22.83
CA PRO A 319 -1.18 -33.77 -23.50
C PRO A 319 -1.26 -33.48 -25.00
N GLU A 320 -1.58 -34.49 -25.80
CA GLU A 320 -1.82 -34.31 -27.23
C GLU A 320 -3.06 -33.42 -27.47
N THR A 321 -2.97 -32.57 -28.48
CA THR A 321 -4.08 -31.72 -28.92
C THR A 321 -3.86 -31.31 -30.37
N LYS A 322 -4.97 -31.03 -31.06
CA LYS A 322 -4.98 -30.49 -32.42
C LYS A 322 -4.76 -28.97 -32.48
N PHE A 323 -4.92 -28.26 -31.36
CA PHE A 323 -4.81 -26.80 -31.33
C PHE A 323 -3.36 -26.35 -31.33
N THR A 324 -3.03 -25.46 -32.26
CA THR A 324 -1.67 -24.97 -32.53
C THR A 324 -1.46 -23.55 -32.00
N PHE A 325 -2.55 -22.79 -31.78
CA PHE A 325 -2.54 -21.47 -31.15
C PHE A 325 -3.56 -21.36 -30.02
N GLU A 326 -3.28 -20.50 -29.05
CA GLU A 326 -4.19 -19.98 -28.05
C GLU A 326 -4.25 -18.45 -28.15
N MET A 327 -5.43 -17.87 -28.14
CA MET A 327 -5.65 -16.43 -28.00
C MET A 327 -6.36 -16.15 -26.69
N GLU A 328 -5.76 -15.31 -25.86
CA GLU A 328 -6.32 -14.86 -24.60
C GLU A 328 -6.85 -13.44 -24.74
N LEU A 329 -8.09 -13.19 -24.34
CA LEU A 329 -8.70 -11.85 -24.27
C LEU A 329 -9.03 -11.53 -22.81
N MET A 330 -8.78 -10.30 -22.38
CA MET A 330 -9.01 -9.84 -21.02
C MET A 330 -9.89 -8.59 -21.02
N PHE A 331 -10.95 -8.63 -20.22
CA PHE A 331 -11.90 -7.53 -20.02
C PHE A 331 -12.15 -7.29 -18.54
N GLU A 332 -12.44 -6.04 -18.17
CA GLU A 332 -12.84 -5.67 -16.80
C GLU A 332 -13.99 -6.55 -16.29
N ARG A 333 -15.00 -6.81 -17.13
CA ARG A 333 -16.16 -7.66 -16.80
C ARG A 333 -16.66 -8.47 -18.00
N GLU A 334 -17.34 -9.58 -17.73
CA GLU A 334 -17.85 -10.46 -18.78
C GLU A 334 -18.95 -9.80 -19.62
N GLU A 335 -19.75 -8.89 -19.05
CA GLU A 335 -20.78 -8.19 -19.83
C GLU A 335 -20.17 -7.31 -20.93
N GLN A 336 -19.00 -6.71 -20.68
CA GLN A 336 -18.26 -5.94 -21.69
C GLN A 336 -17.68 -6.84 -22.77
N ARG A 337 -17.17 -8.03 -22.41
CA ARG A 337 -16.71 -9.03 -23.39
C ARG A 337 -17.85 -9.58 -24.24
N VAL A 338 -19.05 -9.77 -23.66
CA VAL A 338 -20.26 -10.16 -24.41
C VAL A 338 -20.74 -9.02 -25.31
N ALA A 339 -20.63 -7.76 -24.88
CA ALA A 339 -20.97 -6.62 -25.72
C ALA A 339 -20.07 -6.53 -26.96
N TRP A 340 -18.77 -6.83 -26.81
CA TRP A 340 -17.81 -6.90 -27.92
C TRP A 340 -18.30 -7.79 -29.07
N THR A 341 -18.87 -8.98 -28.78
CA THR A 341 -19.32 -9.92 -29.82
C THR A 341 -20.52 -9.46 -30.64
N LYS A 342 -21.09 -8.29 -30.31
CA LYS A 342 -22.26 -7.70 -30.98
C LYS A 342 -21.87 -6.49 -31.85
N THR A 343 -20.57 -6.22 -32.00
CA THR A 343 -20.06 -5.05 -32.72
C THR A 343 -19.70 -5.39 -34.18
N PRO A 344 -19.86 -4.46 -35.13
CA PRO A 344 -19.38 -4.65 -36.50
C PRO A 344 -17.87 -4.93 -36.59
N GLU A 345 -17.10 -4.32 -35.70
CA GLU A 345 -15.66 -4.56 -35.55
C GLU A 345 -15.36 -6.03 -35.23
N HIS A 346 -16.15 -6.65 -34.35
CA HIS A 346 -16.04 -8.08 -34.05
C HIS A 346 -16.35 -8.92 -35.28
N ASP A 347 -17.44 -8.65 -35.99
CA ASP A 347 -17.83 -9.46 -37.15
C ASP A 347 -16.74 -9.49 -38.23
N VAL A 348 -16.14 -8.33 -38.52
CA VAL A 348 -15.03 -8.20 -39.48
C VAL A 348 -13.78 -8.92 -38.97
N ALA A 349 -13.40 -8.72 -37.71
CA ALA A 349 -12.20 -9.31 -37.14
C ALA A 349 -12.33 -10.83 -37.02
N TRP A 350 -13.49 -11.32 -36.58
CA TRP A 350 -13.78 -12.73 -36.40
C TRP A 350 -13.85 -13.48 -37.73
N ALA A 351 -14.47 -12.91 -38.76
CA ALA A 351 -14.53 -13.54 -40.08
C ALA A 351 -13.11 -13.77 -40.66
N LYS A 352 -12.22 -12.79 -40.51
CA LYS A 352 -10.82 -12.89 -40.98
C LYS A 352 -10.00 -13.88 -40.16
N THR A 353 -10.16 -13.88 -38.84
CA THR A 353 -9.45 -14.81 -37.95
C THR A 353 -9.90 -16.26 -38.14
N SER A 354 -11.21 -16.51 -38.14
CA SER A 354 -11.77 -17.86 -38.24
C SER A 354 -11.50 -18.51 -39.59
N ALA A 355 -11.42 -17.72 -40.68
CA ALA A 355 -11.08 -18.23 -42.01
C ALA A 355 -9.66 -18.83 -42.12
N LEU A 356 -8.75 -18.49 -41.20
CA LEU A 356 -7.38 -19.02 -41.17
C LEU A 356 -7.25 -20.30 -40.33
N ALA A 357 -8.30 -20.69 -39.58
CA ALA A 357 -8.32 -21.85 -38.71
C ALA A 357 -9.24 -22.95 -39.25
N LYS A 358 -8.82 -24.22 -39.12
CA LYS A 358 -9.65 -25.39 -39.45
C LYS A 358 -10.76 -25.62 -38.43
N SER A 359 -10.43 -25.44 -37.16
CA SER A 359 -11.36 -25.59 -36.06
C SER A 359 -10.93 -24.72 -34.89
N PHE A 360 -11.86 -24.41 -34.00
CA PHE A 360 -11.61 -23.61 -32.81
C PHE A 360 -12.56 -24.00 -31.66
N GLN A 361 -12.16 -23.71 -30.44
CA GLN A 361 -12.99 -23.79 -29.24
C GLN A 361 -12.61 -22.68 -28.26
N TRP A 362 -13.48 -22.34 -27.32
CA TRP A 362 -13.16 -21.31 -26.33
C TRP A 362 -13.83 -21.59 -24.97
N PHE A 363 -13.25 -21.00 -23.94
CA PHE A 363 -13.75 -21.07 -22.56
C PHE A 363 -13.65 -19.68 -21.93
N GLY A 364 -14.70 -19.29 -21.21
CA GLY A 364 -14.72 -18.08 -20.39
C GLY A 364 -14.32 -18.41 -18.95
N TYR A 365 -13.55 -17.52 -18.34
CA TYR A 365 -13.03 -17.65 -16.99
C TYR A 365 -13.14 -16.33 -16.24
N ASP A 366 -13.38 -16.41 -14.94
CA ASP A 366 -13.00 -15.35 -14.02
C ASP A 366 -11.53 -15.52 -13.65
N VAL A 367 -10.73 -14.48 -13.85
CA VAL A 367 -9.39 -14.43 -13.27
C VAL A 367 -9.54 -14.10 -11.80
N VAL A 368 -9.34 -15.12 -10.96
CA VAL A 368 -9.49 -15.07 -9.50
C VAL A 368 -8.17 -14.80 -8.77
N GLY A 369 -7.05 -14.69 -9.49
CA GLY A 369 -5.72 -14.40 -8.94
C GLY A 369 -4.68 -14.15 -10.03
N MET A 370 -3.67 -13.33 -9.75
CA MET A 370 -2.56 -13.01 -10.65
C MET A 370 -1.26 -12.81 -9.85
N ASP A 371 -0.14 -13.29 -10.40
CA ASP A 371 1.19 -13.12 -9.82
C ASP A 371 1.74 -11.69 -10.04
N GLN A 372 2.59 -11.24 -9.11
CA GLN A 372 3.16 -9.90 -9.02
C GLN A 372 4.37 -9.73 -9.93
N VAL A 373 4.14 -9.61 -11.23
CA VAL A 373 5.17 -9.04 -12.10
C VAL A 373 4.49 -8.09 -13.07
N ALA A 374 4.94 -6.83 -13.07
CA ALA A 374 4.67 -5.90 -14.16
C ALA A 374 4.82 -6.64 -15.51
N ASP A 375 3.90 -6.39 -16.45
CA ASP A 375 3.87 -7.03 -17.77
C ASP A 375 5.30 -7.35 -18.25
N PRO A 376 5.71 -8.63 -18.40
CA PRO A 376 7.08 -9.00 -18.78
C PRO A 376 7.48 -8.44 -20.16
N VAL A 377 6.56 -7.78 -20.86
CA VAL A 377 6.75 -7.11 -22.16
C VAL A 377 6.84 -5.57 -22.05
N GLY A 378 6.77 -5.00 -20.84
CA GLY A 378 6.96 -3.55 -20.59
C GLY A 378 5.77 -2.66 -20.98
N LYS A 379 5.90 -1.34 -20.74
CA LYS A 379 4.87 -0.34 -21.08
C LYS A 379 4.60 -0.33 -22.57
N ARG A 380 3.40 -0.75 -22.98
CA ARG A 380 2.94 -0.60 -24.37
C ARG A 380 2.58 0.86 -24.61
N ASN A 381 3.06 1.43 -25.71
CA ASN A 381 2.59 2.73 -26.17
C ASN A 381 1.09 2.60 -26.50
N ILE A 382 0.26 3.25 -25.69
CA ILE A 382 -1.12 3.55 -26.07
C ILE A 382 -1.02 4.62 -27.15
N THR A 383 -1.35 4.28 -28.39
CA THR A 383 -1.62 5.30 -29.40
C THR A 383 -2.91 6.00 -28.99
N VAL A 384 -2.76 7.17 -28.37
CA VAL A 384 -3.86 8.13 -28.26
C VAL A 384 -3.90 8.85 -29.60
N GLU A 385 -4.72 8.36 -30.53
CA GLU A 385 -5.06 9.17 -31.71
C GLU A 385 -6.03 10.28 -31.29
N LYS A 386 -5.81 11.46 -31.88
CA LYS A 386 -6.54 12.72 -31.66
C LYS A 386 -7.99 12.65 -32.13
#